data_AF-E9ICU8-F1
#
_entry.id   AF-E9ICU8-F1
#
_cell.length_a   1.000
_cell.length_b   1.000
_cell.length_c   1.000
_cell.angle_alpha   90.00
_cell.angle_beta   90.00
_cell.angle_gamma   90.00
#
_symmetry.space_group_name_H-M   'P 1'
#
loop_
_entity.id
_entity.type
_entity.pdbx_description
1 polymer ?
#
loop_
_entity_poly.entity_id
_entity_poly.type
_entity_poly.pdbx_seq_one_letter_code
_entity_poly.pdbx_strand_id
1 'polypeptide(L)'
;NRKKYFSITLQGVVDANMKFTNIYYGEPGSLHDARVLRRSPLYQTAVHNKETLFPENTFILGDSAYASLSWLVPPFRDNGHLTPQQKEFNFLHSSTRMVIERAFGYLKGRFRRIKFFNEYRHMPFITNTVVCACIL
;
A
#
# COMPACT_ATOMS: atom_id res chain seq x y z
N ASN A 1 16.02 -1.32 8.11
CA ASN A 1 15.04 -2.38 7.76
C ASN A 1 14.95 -3.33 8.94
N ARG A 2 13.75 -3.57 9.48
CA ARG A 2 13.50 -4.50 10.60
C ARG A 2 14.02 -5.92 10.33
N LYS A 3 14.18 -6.29 9.05
CA LYS A 3 14.60 -7.63 8.61
C LYS A 3 16.09 -7.77 8.28
N LYS A 4 16.92 -6.74 8.48
CA LYS A 4 18.39 -6.75 8.29
C LYS A 4 18.91 -7.17 6.90
N TYR A 5 18.07 -7.19 5.87
CA TYR A 5 18.49 -7.37 4.47
C TYR A 5 18.15 -6.15 3.61
N PHE A 6 18.89 -5.96 2.50
CA PHE A 6 18.59 -4.93 1.50
C PHE A 6 17.30 -5.30 0.75
N SER A 7 16.38 -4.35 0.66
CA SER A 7 15.11 -4.55 -0.04
C SER A 7 14.64 -3.26 -0.68
N ILE A 8 13.79 -3.38 -1.70
CA ILE A 8 13.06 -2.28 -2.32
C ILE A 8 11.60 -2.38 -1.89
N THR A 9 10.98 -1.24 -1.59
CA THR A 9 9.56 -1.16 -1.25
C THR A 9 8.70 -1.10 -2.51
N LEU A 10 7.57 -1.81 -2.47
CA LEU A 10 6.45 -1.66 -3.38
C LEU A 10 5.25 -1.17 -2.56
N GLN A 11 4.78 0.04 -2.85
CA GLN A 11 3.52 0.58 -2.39
C GLN A 11 2.44 0.26 -3.44
N GLY A 12 1.26 -0.17 -2.99
CA GLY A 12 0.14 -0.46 -3.88
C GLY A 12 -1.19 0.03 -3.30
N VAL A 13 -2.06 0.52 -4.17
CA VAL A 13 -3.49 0.77 -3.91
C VAL A 13 -4.27 -0.28 -4.67
N VAL A 14 -5.26 -0.87 -4.00
CA VAL A 14 -6.00 -2.04 -4.50
C VAL A 14 -7.50 -1.76 -4.36
N ASP A 15 -8.27 -2.10 -5.40
CA ASP A 15 -9.73 -2.00 -5.38
C ASP A 15 -10.40 -3.24 -4.76
N ALA A 16 -11.73 -3.22 -4.66
CA ALA A 16 -12.50 -4.35 -4.12
C ALA A 16 -12.37 -5.65 -4.95
N ASN A 17 -11.94 -5.56 -6.20
CA ASN A 17 -11.74 -6.70 -7.11
C ASN A 17 -10.32 -7.26 -7.05
N MET A 18 -9.51 -6.85 -6.06
CA MET A 18 -8.10 -7.21 -5.91
C MET A 18 -7.20 -6.71 -7.06
N LYS A 19 -7.63 -5.68 -7.80
CA LYS A 19 -6.83 -5.07 -8.87
C LYS A 19 -6.00 -3.92 -8.31
N PHE A 20 -4.73 -3.86 -8.71
CA PHE A 20 -3.88 -2.72 -8.39
C PHE A 20 -4.30 -1.52 -9.24
N THR A 21 -4.77 -0.45 -8.59
CA THR A 21 -5.17 0.80 -9.25
C THR A 21 -4.04 1.83 -9.26
N ASN A 22 -3.10 1.71 -8.34
CA ASN A 22 -1.89 2.51 -8.30
C ASN A 22 -0.74 1.70 -7.69
N ILE A 23 0.47 1.87 -8.23
CA ILE A 23 1.69 1.30 -7.65
C ILE A 23 2.80 2.34 -7.65
N TYR A 24 3.66 2.27 -6.64
CA TYR A 24 4.87 3.07 -6.54
C TYR A 24 6.00 2.22 -5.95
N TYR A 25 7.20 2.30 -6.52
CA TYR A 25 8.31 1.43 -6.17
C TYR A 25 9.66 2.15 -6.31
N GLY A 26 10.73 1.50 -5.83
CA GLY A 26 12.10 1.97 -5.98
C GLY A 26 12.71 2.58 -4.72
N GLU A 27 11.90 2.82 -3.69
CA GLU A 27 12.39 3.32 -2.40
C GLU A 27 13.09 2.21 -1.59
N PRO A 28 14.14 2.53 -0.81
CA PRO A 28 14.76 1.58 0.10
C PRO A 28 13.75 1.04 1.13
N GLY A 29 13.76 -0.27 1.39
CA GLY A 29 12.91 -0.89 2.41
C GLY A 29 13.27 -0.55 3.86
N SER A 30 14.28 0.29 4.08
CA SER A 30 14.53 0.95 5.36
C SER A 30 13.69 2.22 5.54
N LEU A 31 13.11 2.75 4.47
CA LEU A 31 12.29 3.95 4.52
C LEU A 31 10.91 3.63 5.10
N HIS A 32 10.44 4.49 6.02
CA HIS A 32 9.13 4.35 6.64
C HIS A 32 8.01 4.52 5.61
N ASP A 33 6.94 3.73 5.69
CA ASP A 33 5.83 3.73 4.73
C ASP A 33 5.24 5.13 4.50
N ALA A 34 4.98 5.89 5.56
CA ALA A 34 4.56 7.29 5.45
C ALA A 34 5.52 8.21 4.65
N ARG A 35 6.83 7.93 4.65
CA ARG A 35 7.78 8.65 3.77
C ARG A 35 7.72 8.16 2.33
N VAL A 36 7.53 6.86 2.11
CA VAL A 36 7.31 6.30 0.76
C VAL A 36 6.05 6.94 0.14
N LEU A 37 4.94 6.97 0.88
CA LEU A 37 3.70 7.62 0.44
C LEU A 37 3.94 9.08 0.05
N ARG A 38 4.58 9.90 0.89
CA ARG A 38 4.83 11.32 0.59
C ARG A 38 5.67 11.56 -0.67
N ARG A 39 6.54 10.61 -1.02
CA ARG A 39 7.36 10.67 -2.24
C ARG A 39 6.64 10.14 -3.48
N SER A 40 5.57 9.37 -3.29
CA SER A 40 4.81 8.78 -4.39
C SER A 40 4.11 9.87 -5.23
N PRO A 41 3.99 9.67 -6.56
CA PRO A 41 3.16 10.52 -7.40
C PRO A 41 1.71 10.60 -6.94
N LEU A 42 1.18 9.52 -6.33
CA LEU A 42 -0.16 9.48 -5.76
C LEU A 42 -0.37 10.60 -4.74
N TYR A 43 0.56 10.77 -3.80
CA TYR A 43 0.46 11.82 -2.78
C TYR A 43 0.56 13.22 -3.42
N GLN A 44 1.48 13.41 -4.36
CA GLN A 44 1.64 14.70 -5.04
C GLN A 44 0.38 15.09 -5.80
N THR A 45 -0.19 14.18 -6.59
CA THR A 45 -1.43 14.44 -7.33
C THR A 45 -2.61 14.64 -6.39
N ALA A 46 -2.71 13.87 -5.29
CA ALA A 46 -3.80 14.02 -4.34
C ALA A 46 -3.77 15.35 -3.57
N VAL A 47 -2.59 15.93 -3.35
CA VAL A 47 -2.44 17.25 -2.73
C VAL A 47 -2.83 18.38 -3.68
N HIS A 48 -2.45 18.29 -4.96
CA HIS A 48 -2.69 19.37 -5.93
C HIS A 48 -4.03 19.25 -6.66
N ASN A 49 -4.55 18.04 -6.83
CA ASN A 49 -5.74 17.76 -7.62
C ASN A 49 -6.55 16.60 -7.03
N LYS A 50 -6.99 16.77 -5.78
CA LYS A 50 -7.75 15.76 -5.02
C LYS A 50 -9.00 15.30 -5.78
N GLU A 51 -9.83 16.22 -6.25
CA GLU A 51 -11.14 15.90 -6.86
C GLU A 51 -11.02 15.02 -8.11
N THR A 52 -9.90 15.12 -8.84
CA THR A 52 -9.67 14.25 -10.01
C THR A 52 -9.38 12.80 -9.59
N LEU A 53 -8.65 12.59 -8.50
CA LEU A 53 -8.32 11.25 -8.01
C LEU A 53 -9.41 10.64 -7.12
N PHE A 54 -10.09 11.50 -6.37
CA PHE A 54 -11.05 11.12 -5.33
C PHE A 54 -12.33 11.94 -5.46
N PRO A 55 -13.08 11.76 -6.56
CA PRO A 55 -14.35 12.45 -6.75
C PRO A 55 -15.38 12.00 -5.73
N GLU A 56 -16.43 12.80 -5.54
CA GLU A 56 -17.62 12.44 -4.75
C GLU A 56 -17.32 12.05 -3.29
N ASN A 57 -16.31 12.68 -2.68
CA ASN A 57 -15.86 12.33 -1.33
C ASN A 57 -15.48 10.84 -1.20
N THR A 58 -14.81 10.29 -2.20
CA THR A 58 -14.16 8.99 -2.07
C THR A 58 -12.83 9.11 -1.30
N PHE A 59 -12.39 8.01 -0.69
CA PHE A 59 -11.17 7.99 0.12
C PHE A 59 -10.44 6.65 -0.01
N ILE A 60 -9.13 6.66 0.24
CA ILE A 60 -8.33 5.43 0.42
C ILE A 60 -8.32 5.03 1.89
N LEU A 61 -8.48 3.73 2.17
CA LEU A 61 -8.25 3.17 3.50
C LEU A 61 -6.76 2.87 3.73
N GLY A 62 -6.14 3.66 4.60
CA GLY A 62 -4.70 3.58 4.90
C GLY A 62 -4.34 2.66 6.07
N ASP A 63 -3.08 2.26 6.16
CA ASP A 63 -2.55 1.59 7.35
C ASP A 63 -2.47 2.54 8.55
N SER A 64 -2.46 1.98 9.76
CA SER A 64 -2.16 2.68 11.02
C SER A 64 -0.88 3.53 10.99
N ALA A 65 0.09 3.17 10.12
CA ALA A 65 1.34 3.90 9.94
C ALA A 65 1.19 5.25 9.20
N TYR A 66 0.04 5.52 8.56
CA TYR A 66 -0.21 6.76 7.83
C TYR A 66 -0.93 7.80 8.70
N ALA A 67 -0.78 9.07 8.33
CA ALA A 67 -1.54 10.16 8.91
C ALA A 67 -2.95 10.21 8.29
N SER A 68 -3.92 10.76 9.04
CA SER A 68 -5.23 11.09 8.47
C SER A 68 -5.10 12.28 7.52
N LEU A 69 -5.57 12.11 6.28
CA LEU A 69 -5.52 13.12 5.22
C LEU A 69 -6.93 13.28 4.62
N SER A 70 -7.15 14.37 3.89
CA SER A 70 -8.43 14.67 3.24
C SER A 70 -8.86 13.63 2.17
N TRP A 71 -8.02 12.66 1.86
CA TRP A 71 -8.22 11.59 0.86
C TRP A 71 -7.73 10.21 1.35
N LEU A 72 -7.19 10.12 2.57
CA LEU A 72 -6.69 8.86 3.15
C LEU A 72 -7.10 8.73 4.61
N VAL A 73 -7.80 7.65 4.92
CA VAL A 73 -8.38 7.38 6.24
C VAL A 73 -7.65 6.17 6.87
N PRO A 74 -6.75 6.38 7.84
CA PRO A 74 -6.20 5.30 8.65
C PRO A 74 -7.21 4.83 9.71
N PRO A 75 -7.02 3.65 10.33
CA PRO A 75 -7.80 3.27 11.51
C PRO A 75 -7.55 4.23 12.68
N PHE A 76 -8.49 4.30 13.62
CA PHE A 76 -8.27 4.98 14.90
C PHE A 76 -7.12 4.31 15.65
N ARG A 77 -6.20 5.12 16.19
CA ARG A 77 -5.08 4.61 16.99
C ARG A 77 -5.59 4.05 18.30
N ASP A 78 -5.32 2.77 18.56
CA ASP A 78 -5.68 2.14 19.82
C ASP A 78 -4.66 2.50 20.91
N ASN A 79 -5.07 3.38 21.82
CA ASN A 79 -4.33 3.74 23.02
C ASN A 79 -4.97 3.15 24.29
N GLY A 80 -5.82 2.13 24.16
CA GLY A 80 -6.58 1.52 25.25
C GLY A 80 -7.91 2.21 25.55
N HIS A 81 -8.22 3.34 24.91
CA HIS A 81 -9.40 4.16 25.20
C HIS A 81 -10.34 4.35 23.99
N LEU A 82 -10.34 3.41 23.04
CA LEU A 82 -11.26 3.47 21.89
C LEU A 82 -12.72 3.33 22.34
N THR A 83 -13.58 4.21 21.82
CA THR A 83 -15.04 4.08 22.00
C THR A 83 -15.57 2.83 21.27
N PRO A 84 -16.76 2.31 21.63
CA PRO A 84 -17.37 1.19 20.91
C PRO A 84 -17.48 1.44 19.39
N GLN A 85 -17.83 2.66 18.98
CA GLN A 85 -17.96 3.05 17.57
C GLN A 85 -16.60 3.08 16.87
N GLN A 86 -15.54 3.52 17.54
CA GLN A 86 -14.18 3.48 16.97
C GLN A 86 -13.67 2.05 16.83
N LYS A 87 -14.00 1.17 17.77
CA LYS A 87 -13.68 -0.27 17.67
C LYS A 87 -14.41 -0.92 16.50
N GLU A 88 -15.69 -0.63 16.34
CA GLU A 88 -16.50 -1.10 15.21
C GLU A 88 -15.94 -0.59 13.87
N PHE A 89 -15.62 0.71 13.79
CA PHE A 89 -14.97 1.28 12.61
C PHE A 89 -13.65 0.56 12.30
N ASN A 90 -12.77 0.37 13.28
CA ASN A 90 -11.49 -0.32 13.09
C ASN A 90 -11.68 -1.78 12.65
N PHE A 91 -12.71 -2.47 13.15
CA PHE A 91 -13.05 -3.83 12.73
C PHE A 91 -13.48 -3.87 11.26
N LEU A 92 -14.38 -2.99 10.84
CA LEU A 92 -14.83 -2.88 9.45
C LEU A 92 -13.66 -2.47 8.53
N HIS A 93 -12.89 -1.47 8.93
CA HIS A 93 -11.71 -0.97 8.21
C HIS A 93 -10.68 -2.08 7.96
N SER A 94 -10.33 -2.84 9.00
CA SER A 94 -9.44 -4.00 8.90
C SER A 94 -10.01 -5.09 7.98
N SER A 95 -11.31 -5.37 8.11
CA SER A 95 -12.01 -6.36 7.28
C SER A 95 -12.01 -5.98 5.79
N THR A 96 -12.30 -4.72 5.46
CA THR A 96 -12.24 -4.20 4.09
C THR A 96 -10.83 -4.30 3.53
N ARG A 97 -9.81 -3.98 4.33
CA ARG A 97 -8.40 -4.04 3.91
C ARG A 97 -7.86 -5.44 3.68
N MET A 98 -8.56 -6.50 4.08
CA MET A 98 -8.15 -7.88 3.74
C MET A 98 -7.96 -8.09 2.24
N VAL A 99 -8.64 -7.30 1.39
CA VAL A 99 -8.47 -7.32 -0.07
C VAL A 99 -7.03 -7.04 -0.49
N ILE A 100 -6.31 -6.18 0.24
CA ILE A 100 -4.91 -5.83 -0.04
C ILE A 100 -4.03 -7.06 0.17
N GLU A 101 -4.14 -7.71 1.34
CA GLU A 101 -3.37 -8.93 1.64
C GLU A 101 -3.65 -10.04 0.64
N ARG A 102 -4.91 -10.19 0.22
CA ARG A 102 -5.31 -11.15 -0.82
C ARG A 102 -4.70 -10.81 -2.17
N ALA A 103 -4.70 -9.55 -2.59
CA ALA A 103 -4.11 -9.12 -3.87
C ALA A 103 -2.59 -9.36 -3.90
N PHE A 104 -1.86 -8.96 -2.86
CA PHE A 104 -0.43 -9.24 -2.74
C PHE A 104 -0.14 -10.75 -2.61
N GLY A 105 -0.99 -11.49 -1.93
CA GLY A 105 -0.94 -12.96 -1.84
C GLY A 105 -1.11 -13.60 -3.21
N TYR A 106 -2.10 -13.16 -3.98
CA TYR A 106 -2.39 -13.62 -5.33
C TYR A 106 -1.24 -13.31 -6.29
N LEU A 107 -0.72 -12.08 -6.27
CA LEU A 107 0.45 -11.66 -7.04
C LEU A 107 1.65 -12.61 -6.82
N LYS A 108 2.00 -12.85 -5.55
CA LYS A 108 3.11 -13.75 -5.16
C LYS A 108 2.80 -15.22 -5.44
N GLY A 109 1.53 -15.62 -5.45
CA GLY A 109 1.06 -16.97 -5.72
C GLY A 109 1.08 -17.32 -7.20
N ARG A 110 0.60 -16.40 -8.04
CA ARG A 110 0.56 -16.48 -9.50
C ARG A 110 1.97 -16.39 -10.08
N PHE A 111 2.74 -15.38 -9.66
CA PHE A 111 4.10 -15.16 -10.11
C PHE A 111 5.09 -15.63 -9.05
N ARG A 112 5.16 -16.94 -8.84
CA ARG A 112 6.02 -17.55 -7.80
C ARG A 112 7.47 -17.10 -7.89
N ARG A 113 7.97 -16.77 -9.09
CA ARG A 113 9.33 -16.27 -9.32
C ARG A 113 9.67 -15.04 -8.46
N ILE A 114 8.68 -14.20 -8.13
CA ILE A 114 8.85 -13.01 -7.27
C ILE A 114 9.39 -13.38 -5.88
N LYS A 115 9.12 -14.59 -5.39
CA LYS A 115 9.61 -15.06 -4.09
C LYS A 115 11.09 -15.47 -4.10
N PHE A 116 11.69 -15.63 -5.28
CA PHE A 116 13.01 -16.25 -5.46
C PHE A 116 14.03 -15.32 -6.11
N PHE A 117 13.89 -14.00 -5.96
CA PHE A 117 14.88 -13.04 -6.47
C PHE A 117 16.18 -12.96 -5.67
N ASN A 118 16.38 -13.83 -4.68
CA ASN A 118 17.54 -13.81 -3.78
C ASN A 118 18.89 -13.97 -4.52
N GLU A 119 18.89 -14.58 -5.70
CA GLU A 119 20.10 -14.84 -6.50
C GLU A 119 20.34 -13.77 -7.59
N TYR A 120 19.37 -12.87 -7.80
CA TYR A 120 19.44 -11.88 -8.87
C TYR A 120 19.97 -10.55 -8.35
N ARG A 121 21.01 -10.01 -9.00
CA ARG A 121 21.60 -8.69 -8.67
C ARG A 121 21.13 -7.57 -9.60
N HIS A 122 20.48 -7.89 -10.72
CA HIS A 122 20.01 -6.90 -11.68
C HIS A 122 18.67 -6.29 -11.25
N MET A 123 18.75 -5.21 -10.47
CA MET A 123 17.59 -4.52 -9.89
C MET A 123 16.52 -4.05 -10.91
N PRO A 124 16.88 -3.50 -12.09
CA PRO A 124 15.88 -3.11 -13.08
C PRO A 124 15.01 -4.28 -13.55
N PHE A 125 15.61 -5.46 -13.74
CA PHE A 125 14.86 -6.65 -14.13
C PHE A 125 13.88 -7.11 -13.05
N ILE A 126 14.35 -7.15 -11.79
CA ILE A 126 13.51 -7.54 -10.64
C ILE A 126 12.32 -6.58 -10.51
N THR A 127 12.59 -5.28 -10.50
CA THR A 127 11.55 -4.25 -10.32
C THR A 127 10.56 -4.23 -11.47
N ASN A 128 11.02 -4.28 -12.72
CA ASN A 128 10.14 -4.36 -13.90
C ASN A 128 9.27 -5.62 -13.88
N THR A 129 9.82 -6.77 -13.47
CA THR A 129 9.04 -8.02 -13.37
C THR A 129 7.91 -7.89 -12.35
N VAL A 130 8.19 -7.31 -11.19
CA VAL A 130 7.18 -7.08 -10.13
C VAL A 130 6.12 -6.08 -10.60
N VAL A 131 6.53 -5.00 -11.26
CA VAL A 131 5.62 -3.98 -11.82
C VAL A 131 4.70 -4.58 -12.87
N CYS A 132 5.24 -5.34 -13.83
CA CYS A 132 4.45 -6.02 -14.86
C CYS A 132 3.44 -7.00 -14.24
N ALA A 133 3.85 -7.70 -13.18
CA ALA A 133 2.97 -8.63 -12.48
C ALA A 133 1.77 -7.94 -11.80
N CYS A 134 1.89 -6.65 -11.43
CA CYS A 134 0.81 -5.87 -10.83
C CYS A 134 -0.23 -5.36 -11.84
N ILE A 135 0.07 -5.37 -13.15
CA ILE A 135 -0.81 -4.80 -14.20
C ILE A 135 -1.78 -5.86 -14.79
N LEU A 136 -1.49 -7.14 -14.59
CA LEU A 136 -2.23 -8.30 -15.14
C LEU A 136 -3.36 -8.76 -14.22
#